data_AF-A0A354T6F8-F1
#
_entry.id   AF-A0A354T6F8-F1
#
_cell.length_a   1.000
_cell.length_b   1.000
_cell.length_c   1.000
_cell.angle_alpha   90.00
_cell.angle_beta   90.00
_cell.angle_gamma   90.00
#
_symmetry.space_group_name_H-M   'P 1'
#
loop_
_entity.id
_entity.type
_entity.pdbx_description
1 polymer ?
#
loop_
_entity_poly.entity_id
_entity_poly.type
_entity_poly.pdbx_seq_one_letter_code
_entity_poly.pdbx_strand_id
1 'polypeptide(L)'
;MAANELRDTPGRLLLGWALLLSCLVILAWRIHLHPADYEWTEYPTALGDMKYYTALGKEDRYEPNLRFKGQEKGVYRRAVDPVVFDDATMLKLAPDATGRHLVYQRAQDWGDAKAPVYLKSGENRYIEFGSRKF
;
A
#
# COMPACT_ATOMS: atom_id res chain seq x y z
N MET A 1 -66.10 13.55 -15.39
CA MET A 1 -64.76 13.47 -16.00
C MET A 1 -63.93 12.44 -15.23
N ALA A 2 -64.15 11.14 -15.47
CA ALA A 2 -63.54 10.05 -14.70
C ALA A 2 -63.10 8.90 -15.63
N ALA A 3 -62.26 9.21 -16.62
CA ALA A 3 -61.85 8.24 -17.64
C ALA A 3 -60.33 8.20 -17.93
N ASN A 4 -59.50 8.99 -17.22
CA ASN A 4 -58.05 9.04 -17.45
C ASN A 4 -57.20 8.36 -16.37
N GLU A 5 -57.75 7.95 -15.22
CA GLU A 5 -56.94 7.34 -14.15
C GLU A 5 -56.35 5.99 -14.54
N LEU A 6 -57.11 5.15 -15.26
CA LEU A 6 -56.68 3.81 -15.68
C LEU A 6 -55.50 3.82 -16.66
N ARG A 7 -55.35 4.88 -17.49
CA ARG A 7 -54.29 5.01 -18.49
C ARG A 7 -52.93 5.39 -17.90
N ASP A 8 -52.91 6.06 -16.76
CA ASP A 8 -51.67 6.48 -16.08
C ASP A 8 -51.08 5.37 -15.19
N THR A 9 -51.91 4.42 -14.75
CA THR A 9 -51.52 3.30 -13.89
C THR A 9 -50.32 2.49 -14.41
N PRO A 10 -50.28 2.02 -15.67
CA PRO A 10 -49.15 1.23 -16.16
C PRO A 10 -47.85 2.04 -16.26
N GLY A 11 -47.93 3.32 -16.65
CA GLY A 11 -46.77 4.21 -16.72
C GLY A 11 -46.16 4.49 -15.34
N ARG A 12 -47.00 4.72 -14.33
CA ARG A 12 -46.56 4.93 -12.95
C ARG A 12 -45.93 3.67 -12.35
N LEU A 13 -46.46 2.50 -12.67
CA LEU A 13 -45.86 1.23 -12.27
C LEU A 13 -44.48 1.04 -12.90
N LEU A 14 -44.34 1.26 -14.21
CA LEU A 14 -43.04 1.16 -14.89
C LEU A 14 -42.01 2.14 -14.33
N LEU A 15 -42.42 3.37 -14.02
CA LEU A 15 -41.53 4.37 -13.43
C LEU A 15 -41.12 3.98 -12.00
N GLY A 16 -42.04 3.44 -11.21
CA GLY A 16 -41.75 2.87 -9.89
C GLY A 16 -40.74 1.73 -9.96
N TRP A 17 -40.92 0.80 -10.90
CA TRP A 17 -39.98 -0.31 -11.13
C TRP A 17 -38.61 0.17 -11.58
N ALA A 18 -38.55 1.12 -12.51
CA ALA A 18 -37.29 1.70 -12.97
C ALA A 18 -36.52 2.33 -11.80
N LEU A 19 -37.20 3.12 -10.96
CA LEU A 19 -36.59 3.78 -9.82
C LEU A 19 -36.10 2.77 -8.77
N LEU A 20 -36.88 1.74 -8.49
CA LEU A 20 -36.53 0.68 -7.54
C LEU A 20 -35.32 -0.13 -8.02
N LEU A 21 -35.28 -0.50 -9.31
CA LEU A 21 -34.15 -1.18 -9.92
C LEU A 21 -32.89 -0.31 -9.95
N SER A 22 -33.02 0.99 -10.28
CA SER A 22 -31.89 1.93 -10.22
C SER A 22 -31.34 2.06 -8.80
N CYS A 23 -32.21 2.20 -7.78
CA CYS A 23 -31.79 2.22 -6.38
C CYS A 23 -31.07 0.93 -5.99
N LEU A 24 -31.57 -0.23 -6.41
CA LEU A 24 -30.97 -1.53 -6.13
C LEU A 24 -29.59 -1.67 -6.78
N VAL A 25 -29.42 -1.23 -8.02
CA VAL A 25 -28.11 -1.21 -8.70
C VAL A 25 -27.14 -0.28 -7.97
N ILE A 26 -27.55 0.91 -7.55
CA ILE A 26 -26.70 1.84 -6.80
C ILE A 26 -26.28 1.26 -5.45
N LEU A 27 -27.21 0.61 -4.73
CA LEU A 27 -26.95 -0.07 -3.46
C LEU A 27 -26.01 -1.27 -3.64
N ALA A 28 -26.29 -2.12 -4.63
CA ALA A 28 -25.44 -3.26 -4.96
C ALA A 28 -24.04 -2.79 -5.35
N TRP A 29 -23.93 -1.72 -6.14
CA TRP A 29 -22.66 -1.12 -6.49
C TRP A 29 -21.95 -0.59 -5.25
N ARG A 30 -22.62 0.15 -4.37
CA ARG A 30 -22.04 0.63 -3.10
C ARG A 30 -21.54 -0.52 -2.19
N ILE A 31 -22.27 -1.63 -2.14
CA ILE A 31 -21.90 -2.80 -1.34
C ILE A 31 -20.72 -3.55 -1.99
N HIS A 32 -20.76 -3.75 -3.32
CA HIS A 32 -19.65 -4.38 -4.07
C HIS A 32 -18.41 -3.50 -4.14
N LEU A 33 -18.56 -2.18 -4.10
CA LEU A 33 -17.47 -1.21 -4.06
C LEU A 33 -16.77 -1.20 -2.71
N HIS A 34 -17.05 -2.14 -1.78
CA HIS A 34 -16.35 -2.35 -0.51
C HIS A 34 -15.48 -1.14 -0.15
N PRO A 35 -15.99 -0.12 0.57
CA PRO A 35 -15.19 1.06 0.89
C PRO A 35 -13.84 0.70 1.57
N ALA A 36 -13.79 -0.48 2.20
CA ALA A 36 -12.59 -1.11 2.71
C ALA A 36 -11.53 -1.45 1.63
N ASP A 37 -11.91 -1.71 0.38
CA ASP A 37 -11.01 -1.91 -0.76
C ASP A 37 -10.47 -0.57 -1.31
N TYR A 38 -11.15 0.55 -1.01
CA TYR A 38 -10.70 1.91 -1.35
C TYR A 38 -9.90 2.61 -0.25
N GLU A 39 -10.02 2.18 1.02
CA GLU A 39 -9.09 2.56 2.09
C GLU A 39 -7.65 2.06 1.80
N TRP A 40 -7.51 1.06 0.93
CA TRP A 40 -6.26 0.66 0.30
C TRP A 40 -5.93 1.55 -0.90
N THR A 41 -6.02 2.87 -0.70
CA THR A 41 -5.11 3.75 -1.43
C THR A 41 -3.74 3.35 -0.91
N GLU A 42 -3.08 2.36 -1.54
CA GLU A 42 -1.74 1.97 -1.15
C GLU A 42 -0.90 3.23 -1.18
N TYR A 43 -0.65 3.80 0.01
CA TYR A 43 0.09 5.04 0.07
C TYR A 43 1.43 4.78 -0.61
N PRO A 44 1.91 5.72 -1.45
CA PRO A 44 3.26 5.60 -1.99
C PRO A 44 4.29 5.59 -0.85
N THR A 45 3.87 5.98 0.36
CA THR A 45 4.64 6.01 1.59
C THR A 45 4.45 4.76 2.46
N ALA A 46 5.27 4.62 3.50
CA ALA A 46 5.22 3.53 4.48
C ALA A 46 4.04 3.64 5.47
N LEU A 47 3.25 4.71 5.36
CA LEU A 47 2.06 4.95 6.17
C LEU A 47 1.07 3.78 6.05
N GLY A 48 0.69 3.23 7.20
CA GLY A 48 -0.23 2.09 7.27
C GLY A 48 0.38 0.74 6.88
N ASP A 49 1.66 0.67 6.50
CA ASP A 49 2.31 -0.63 6.26
C ASP A 49 2.59 -1.35 7.58
N MET A 50 2.08 -2.57 7.70
CA MET A 50 2.24 -3.45 8.87
C MET A 50 3.25 -4.59 8.62
N LYS A 51 3.87 -4.67 7.44
CA LYS A 51 4.87 -5.70 7.12
C LYS A 51 6.22 -5.36 7.76
N TYR A 52 6.34 -5.64 9.05
CA TYR A 52 7.56 -5.39 9.81
C TYR A 52 8.62 -6.46 9.59
N TYR A 53 9.83 -6.01 9.33
CA TYR A 53 11.04 -6.80 9.33
C TYR A 53 11.46 -7.12 10.77
N THR A 54 11.19 -8.34 11.20
CA THR A 54 11.46 -8.84 12.56
C THR A 54 12.67 -9.77 12.65
N ALA A 55 13.16 -10.28 11.51
CA ALA A 55 14.29 -11.20 11.44
C ALA A 55 15.62 -10.45 11.45
N LEU A 56 16.04 -9.99 12.62
CA LEU A 56 17.37 -9.43 12.85
C LEU A 56 18.36 -10.58 13.07
N GLY A 57 19.17 -10.92 12.07
CA GLY A 57 20.29 -11.83 12.26
C GLY A 57 21.34 -11.19 13.17
N LYS A 58 21.90 -11.99 14.10
CA LYS A 58 22.84 -11.52 15.12
C LYS A 58 24.20 -11.07 14.54
N GLU A 59 24.53 -11.40 13.29
CA GLU A 59 25.83 -11.10 12.66
C GLU A 59 25.73 -10.57 11.22
N ASP A 60 24.67 -9.82 10.93
CA ASP A 60 24.31 -9.31 9.60
C ASP A 60 25.23 -8.19 9.04
N ARG A 61 26.37 -7.94 9.68
CA ARG A 61 27.29 -6.83 9.31
C ARG A 61 28.18 -7.20 8.11
N TYR A 62 28.43 -8.49 7.89
CA TYR A 62 29.41 -8.96 6.93
C TYR A 62 28.80 -9.57 5.66
N GLU A 63 27.50 -9.89 5.69
CA GLU A 63 26.78 -10.47 4.56
C GLU A 63 25.76 -9.49 3.96
N PRO A 64 25.56 -9.51 2.63
CA PRO A 64 24.55 -8.70 1.96
C PRO A 64 23.16 -9.35 2.12
N ASN A 65 22.41 -8.85 3.09
CA ASN A 65 21.16 -9.46 3.53
C ASN A 65 19.94 -9.01 2.73
N LEU A 66 19.91 -7.75 2.30
CA LEU A 66 18.83 -7.24 1.46
C LEU A 66 19.19 -7.48 0.00
N ARG A 67 18.37 -8.20 -0.75
CA ARG A 67 18.63 -8.47 -2.17
C ARG A 67 17.46 -7.97 -3.01
N PHE A 68 17.74 -7.54 -4.22
CA PHE A 68 16.69 -7.19 -5.18
C PHE A 68 16.60 -8.27 -6.24
N LYS A 69 15.40 -8.47 -6.81
CA LYS A 69 15.19 -9.44 -7.88
C LYS A 69 16.08 -9.07 -9.08
N GLY A 70 17.03 -9.95 -9.44
CA GLY A 70 18.00 -9.70 -10.51
C GLY A 70 19.33 -9.07 -10.08
N GLN A 71 19.53 -8.79 -8.79
CA GLN A 71 20.78 -8.25 -8.26
C GLN A 71 21.38 -9.18 -7.20
N GLU A 72 22.37 -10.00 -7.60
CA GLU A 72 22.96 -11.02 -6.73
C GLU A 72 23.82 -10.45 -5.59
N LYS A 73 24.43 -9.27 -5.79
CA LYS A 73 25.37 -8.70 -4.82
C LYS A 73 24.74 -8.14 -3.54
N GLY A 74 23.42 -7.97 -3.51
CA GLY A 74 22.67 -7.45 -2.36
C GLY A 74 23.22 -6.15 -1.76
N VAL A 75 22.64 -5.73 -0.64
CA VAL A 75 22.97 -4.49 0.05
C VAL A 75 23.29 -4.81 1.52
N TYR A 76 24.30 -4.13 2.05
CA TYR A 76 24.77 -4.34 3.41
C TYR A 76 24.00 -3.49 4.40
N ARG A 77 23.81 -4.03 5.60
CA ARG A 77 23.28 -3.29 6.73
C ARG A 77 24.32 -2.25 7.20
N ARG A 78 23.90 -0.98 7.31
CA ARG A 78 24.77 0.13 7.76
C ARG A 78 24.67 0.39 9.25
N ALA A 79 23.47 0.22 9.83
CA ALA A 79 23.20 0.47 11.24
C ALA A 79 22.57 -0.75 11.91
N VAL A 80 23.03 -1.06 13.12
CA VAL A 80 22.42 -2.12 13.96
C VAL A 80 21.15 -1.57 14.60
N ASP A 81 21.20 -0.37 15.15
CA ASP A 81 20.02 0.22 15.77
C ASP A 81 19.05 0.79 14.71
N PRO A 82 17.73 0.60 14.89
CA PRO A 82 16.74 1.23 14.03
C PRO A 82 16.84 2.75 14.13
N VAL A 83 16.76 3.41 12.98
CA VAL A 83 16.67 4.86 12.86
C VAL A 83 15.19 5.25 12.88
N VAL A 84 14.89 6.38 13.52
CA VAL A 84 13.54 6.91 13.58
C VAL A 84 13.30 7.83 12.39
N PHE A 85 12.32 7.49 11.55
CA PHE A 85 11.86 8.32 10.44
C PHE A 85 10.33 8.32 10.39
N ASP A 86 9.74 9.43 9.98
CA ASP A 86 8.29 9.52 9.80
C ASP A 86 7.85 8.67 8.60
N ASP A 87 6.91 7.75 8.83
CA ASP A 87 6.33 6.86 7.83
C ASP A 87 5.79 7.62 6.60
N ALA A 88 5.29 8.85 6.79
CA ALA A 88 4.81 9.71 5.71
C ALA A 88 5.93 10.22 4.77
N THR A 89 7.19 10.13 5.18
CA THR A 89 8.36 10.59 4.40
C THR A 89 9.12 9.46 3.71
N MET A 90 8.71 8.22 3.95
CA MET A 90 9.38 7.01 3.48
C MET A 90 8.61 6.41 2.31
N LEU A 91 9.13 6.50 1.10
CA LEU A 91 8.50 6.02 -0.13
C LEU A 91 8.83 4.56 -0.42
N LYS A 92 7.83 3.79 -0.86
CA LYS A 92 7.95 2.39 -1.27
C LYS A 92 8.74 2.30 -2.57
N LEU A 93 9.93 1.71 -2.52
CA LEU A 93 10.80 1.54 -3.68
C LEU A 93 10.47 0.27 -4.45
N ALA A 94 10.64 -0.89 -3.80
CA ALA A 94 10.45 -2.21 -4.40
C ALA A 94 10.34 -3.27 -3.30
N PRO A 95 9.77 -4.45 -3.59
CA PRO A 95 9.89 -5.59 -2.69
C PRO A 95 11.32 -6.14 -2.69
N ASP A 96 11.73 -6.71 -1.55
CA ASP A 96 12.91 -7.57 -1.43
C ASP A 96 12.79 -8.80 -2.38
N ALA A 97 13.90 -9.45 -2.71
CA ALA A 97 13.95 -10.65 -3.54
C ALA A 97 13.04 -11.77 -3.04
N THR A 98 12.77 -11.83 -1.72
CA THR A 98 11.84 -12.79 -1.12
C THR A 98 10.36 -12.44 -1.33
N GLY A 99 10.05 -11.20 -1.72
CA GLY A 99 8.70 -10.65 -1.84
C GLY A 99 7.99 -10.43 -0.49
N ARG A 100 8.64 -10.73 0.64
CA ARG A 100 8.02 -10.67 1.97
C ARG A 100 7.99 -9.25 2.55
N HIS A 101 9.02 -8.46 2.26
CA HIS A 101 9.20 -7.12 2.83
C HIS A 101 9.26 -6.08 1.72
N LEU A 102 8.72 -4.89 2.01
CA LEU A 102 8.88 -3.71 1.17
C LEU A 102 10.14 -2.95 1.59
N VAL A 103 10.87 -2.49 0.59
CA VAL A 103 12.03 -1.62 0.76
C VAL A 103 11.59 -0.18 0.55
N TYR A 104 12.10 0.68 1.40
CA TYR A 104 11.77 2.10 1.46
C TYR A 104 12.98 2.97 1.15
N GLN A 105 12.71 4.16 0.63
CA GLN A 105 13.69 5.23 0.45
C GLN A 105 13.10 6.53 0.98
N ARG A 106 13.93 7.43 1.52
CA ARG A 106 13.44 8.75 1.94
C ARG A 106 12.99 9.53 0.72
N ALA A 107 11.92 10.32 0.86
CA ALA A 107 11.40 11.16 -0.23
C ALA A 107 12.47 12.11 -0.82
N GLN A 108 13.41 12.58 0.00
CA GLN A 108 14.53 13.44 -0.43
C GLN A 108 15.54 12.73 -1.32
N ASP A 109 15.68 11.40 -1.17
CA ASP A 109 16.67 10.60 -1.88
C ASP A 109 16.04 9.79 -3.02
N TRP A 110 14.75 10.03 -3.32
CA TRP A 110 13.96 9.21 -4.22
C TRP A 110 14.56 9.18 -5.64
N GLY A 111 14.85 7.96 -6.12
CA GLY A 111 15.41 7.75 -7.45
C GLY A 111 16.94 7.81 -7.52
N ASP A 112 17.63 8.13 -6.42
CA ASP A 112 19.09 7.97 -6.36
C ASP A 112 19.45 6.51 -6.03
N ALA A 113 20.07 5.84 -6.99
CA ALA A 113 20.52 4.45 -6.85
C ALA A 113 21.67 4.26 -5.84
N LYS A 114 22.38 5.33 -5.47
CA LYS A 114 23.48 5.29 -4.49
C LYS A 114 23.01 5.61 -3.07
N ALA A 115 21.81 6.17 -2.92
CA ALA A 115 21.27 6.52 -1.63
C ALA A 115 20.93 5.27 -0.81
N PRO A 116 20.94 5.37 0.54
CA PRO A 116 20.57 4.27 1.40
C PRO A 116 19.09 3.91 1.23
N VAL A 117 18.82 2.63 1.43
CA VAL A 117 17.49 2.03 1.44
C VAL A 117 17.17 1.48 2.82
N TYR A 118 15.89 1.28 3.09
CA TYR A 118 15.41 1.06 4.45
C TYR A 118 14.39 -0.08 4.50
N LEU A 119 14.45 -0.88 5.55
CA LEU A 119 13.39 -1.84 5.88
C LEU A 119 12.64 -1.38 7.13
N LYS A 120 11.31 -1.42 7.08
CA LYS A 120 10.46 -1.06 8.23
C LYS A 120 10.58 -2.13 9.30
N SER A 121 10.98 -1.77 10.51
CA SER A 121 11.08 -2.68 11.67
C SER A 121 9.98 -2.43 12.71
N GLY A 122 9.33 -1.27 12.64
CA GLY A 122 8.15 -0.91 13.43
C GLY A 122 7.58 0.43 12.97
N GLU A 123 6.61 0.97 13.70
CA GLU A 123 6.08 2.31 13.44
C GLU A 123 7.18 3.36 13.55
N ASN A 124 7.37 4.14 12.48
CA ASN A 124 8.43 5.15 12.37
C ASN A 124 9.85 4.63 12.62
N ARG A 125 10.09 3.32 12.47
CA ARG A 125 11.39 2.69 12.76
C ARG A 125 11.91 1.89 11.58
N TYR A 126 13.14 2.19 11.18
CA TYR A 126 13.73 1.69 9.95
C TYR A 126 15.15 1.20 10.16
N ILE A 127 15.50 0.09 9.52
CA ILE A 127 16.88 -0.41 9.48
C ILE A 127 17.50 0.05 8.17
N GLU A 128 18.66 0.69 8.26
CA GLU A 128 19.38 1.27 7.12
C GLU A 128 20.27 0.24 6.42
N PHE A 129 20.17 0.20 5.09
CA PHE A 129 20.99 -0.59 4.18
C PHE A 129 21.62 0.31 3.11
N GLY A 130 22.84 0.01 2.70
CA GLY A 130 23.50 0.70 1.59
C GLY A 130 24.94 0.24 1.38
N SER A 131 25.74 1.07 0.72
CA SER A 131 27.18 0.86 0.62
C SER A 131 27.83 0.89 2.00
N ARG A 132 28.82 0.03 2.20
CA ARG A 132 29.55 -0.09 3.47
C ARG A 132 30.19 1.25 3.82
N LYS A 133 29.84 1.82 4.98
CA LYS A 133 30.64 2.89 5.60
C LYS A 133 31.85 2.20 6.23
N PHE A 134 33.04 2.47 5.71
CA PHE A 134 34.30 2.10 6.33
C PHE A 134 34.66 3.13 7.40
#